data_AF-A0A953U3Q7-F1
#
_entry.id   AF-A0A953U3Q7-F1
#
_cell.length_a   1.000
_cell.length_b   1.000
_cell.length_c   1.000
_cell.angle_alpha   90.00
_cell.angle_beta   90.00
_cell.angle_gamma   90.00
#
_symmetry.space_group_name_H-M   'P 1'
#
loop_
_entity.id
_entity.type
_entity.pdbx_description
1 polymer ?
#
loop_
_entity_poly.entity_id
_entity_poly.type
_entity_poly.pdbx_seq_one_letter_code
_entity_poly.pdbx_strand_id
1 'polypeptide(L)'
;MAARAAFPGTIGKMRMHWGSWFLMMTLMPAAAMSADRSQNLAVLPCARAAPACQPSKGDLKKAKSAFSRALKLEKQKHIDEAYAEFDTAARLVPANVDYVTAVALTRQQLVSEHVRRGNEDLDKGRQIEAQAEFRGALTLDPSNQFAQQRLRDALGEWLPRSETALQAVDDAGELQVFPSETRHTFHFRGDSHALLTQVAGAFGVTVELDDSVVSRRVHFDIEDVDFYTAMRTVGDVTGTFWAPLAEKQVIVARDTIENHRRLDHMAMRTFRMSGISTPQEMTQILGLLRVVFEIRFLQQRQAGGLFIVRAPVPVLDAVTRCLEGLNKSRPQVMLDIDVYQVNHQLTRNIGVHIPDTFNLFNIPAAALLAAGGQNIQDLINQLISGGGINQADSQAISALITQLQGQQGGIFSQPLATFGGGLTLMGLSLDTLAAQLSLNESWVRALDHATLRAGEGSDATFRMGSRYPIVNASFAPVFNSSAISQVLQNGSFQAPIPSFSYEDLGLDVKAKPVVSSDSSVGLELELRLRTLAGQSLNGVPVIANREYKGSINLDDGEPAVVASSISRSELLSLGGVPGLGAIPGLNRIATTRNKTEEDDELLVIITPHVANLEPNQNTEVWLPN
;
A
#
# COMPACT_ATOMS: atom_id res chain seq x y z
N MET A 1 -30.06 25.02 10.20
CA MET A 1 -30.92 25.15 8.99
C MET A 1 -30.77 23.86 8.20
N ALA A 2 -31.76 22.98 8.27
CA ALA A 2 -31.74 21.67 7.64
C ALA A 2 -32.26 21.76 6.20
N ALA A 3 -31.48 21.27 5.23
CA ALA A 3 -31.93 21.08 3.86
C ALA A 3 -31.96 19.57 3.56
N ARG A 4 -33.17 19.00 3.62
CA ARG A 4 -33.51 17.69 3.07
C ARG A 4 -33.43 17.78 1.53
N ALA A 5 -32.54 17.02 0.90
CA ALA A 5 -32.63 16.72 -0.52
C ALA A 5 -33.25 15.32 -0.68
N ALA A 6 -34.43 15.29 -1.31
CA ALA A 6 -35.19 14.09 -1.61
C ALA A 6 -34.68 13.45 -2.91
N PHE A 7 -34.40 12.15 -2.88
CA PHE A 7 -34.22 11.33 -4.08
C PHE A 7 -35.58 10.74 -4.52
N PRO A 8 -36.00 10.88 -5.79
CA PRO A 8 -36.82 9.86 -6.44
C PRO A 8 -35.85 8.84 -7.08
N GLY A 9 -35.98 7.53 -6.98
CA GLY A 9 -37.19 6.71 -7.01
C GLY A 9 -37.07 5.77 -8.20
N THR A 10 -37.07 4.46 -7.93
CA THR A 10 -37.35 3.32 -8.85
C THR A 10 -36.35 2.97 -9.95
N ILE A 11 -35.50 1.97 -9.68
CA ILE A 11 -34.86 1.13 -10.71
C ILE A 11 -35.87 0.08 -11.16
N GLY A 12 -36.36 0.22 -12.39
CA GLY A 12 -37.26 -0.73 -13.04
C GLY A 12 -36.54 -2.03 -13.43
N LYS A 13 -37.18 -3.16 -13.11
CA LYS A 13 -36.83 -4.49 -13.62
C LYS A 13 -36.97 -4.52 -15.13
N MET A 14 -35.91 -4.82 -15.87
CA MET A 14 -35.98 -5.07 -17.32
C MET A 14 -35.76 -6.56 -17.61
N ARG A 15 -36.82 -7.18 -18.13
CA ARG A 15 -36.88 -8.59 -18.57
C ARG A 15 -36.08 -8.75 -19.87
N MET A 16 -35.18 -9.72 -19.88
CA MET A 16 -34.41 -10.17 -21.03
C MET A 16 -35.32 -11.00 -21.95
N HIS A 17 -35.55 -10.55 -23.19
CA HIS A 17 -36.18 -11.36 -24.24
C HIS A 17 -35.09 -11.89 -25.19
N TRP A 18 -35.09 -13.22 -25.34
CA TRP A 18 -34.30 -13.98 -26.31
C TRP A 18 -34.73 -13.64 -27.74
N GLY A 19 -33.75 -13.31 -28.59
CA GLY A 19 -33.91 -13.17 -30.03
C GLY A 19 -32.64 -13.67 -30.73
N SER A 20 -32.71 -14.90 -31.22
CA SER A 20 -31.65 -15.69 -31.83
C SER A 20 -31.30 -15.20 -33.23
N TRP A 21 -30.08 -14.69 -33.45
CA TRP A 21 -29.49 -14.53 -34.79
C TRP A 21 -28.09 -15.17 -34.81
N PHE A 22 -27.96 -16.18 -35.68
CA PHE A 22 -26.74 -16.90 -36.02
C PHE A 22 -25.74 -15.94 -36.68
N LEU A 23 -24.50 -15.87 -36.17
CA LEU A 23 -23.37 -15.36 -36.93
C LEU A 23 -22.15 -16.28 -36.76
N MET A 24 -21.55 -16.61 -37.90
CA MET A 24 -20.37 -17.42 -38.14
C MET A 24 -19.19 -17.06 -37.23
N MET A 25 -18.69 -18.07 -36.51
CA MET A 25 -17.54 -17.98 -35.62
C MET A 25 -16.25 -18.26 -36.42
N THR A 26 -15.56 -17.20 -36.83
CA THR A 26 -14.18 -17.28 -37.32
C THR A 26 -13.22 -17.28 -36.13
N LEU A 27 -12.47 -18.37 -35.99
CA LEU A 27 -11.40 -18.54 -35.02
C LEU A 27 -10.25 -17.54 -35.32
N MET A 28 -10.09 -16.54 -34.46
CA MET A 28 -8.82 -15.82 -34.28
C MET A 28 -8.15 -16.28 -32.98
N PRO A 29 -6.84 -16.52 -32.98
CA PRO A 29 -6.13 -17.04 -31.83
C PRO A 29 -5.90 -15.95 -30.78
N ALA A 30 -6.06 -16.33 -29.52
CA ALA A 30 -5.76 -15.54 -28.34
C ALA A 30 -4.28 -15.11 -28.35
N ALA A 31 -4.04 -13.80 -28.34
CA ALA A 31 -2.74 -13.23 -28.02
C ALA A 31 -2.48 -13.45 -26.53
N ALA A 32 -1.73 -14.51 -26.23
CA ALA A 32 -1.23 -14.79 -24.90
C ALA A 32 -0.15 -13.76 -24.52
N MET A 33 -0.35 -13.19 -23.34
CA MET A 33 0.64 -12.70 -22.37
C MET A 33 2.08 -12.59 -22.87
N SER A 34 2.60 -11.36 -22.88
CA SER A 34 4.03 -11.07 -22.90
C SER A 34 4.69 -11.69 -21.67
N ALA A 35 5.13 -12.94 -21.81
CA ALA A 35 6.10 -13.54 -20.91
C ALA A 35 7.44 -12.85 -21.14
N ASP A 36 7.84 -12.07 -20.16
CA ASP A 36 9.19 -11.59 -19.96
C ASP A 36 10.15 -12.79 -20.06
N ARG A 37 10.89 -12.85 -21.18
CA ARG A 37 11.80 -13.95 -21.47
C ARG A 37 13.07 -13.75 -20.66
N SER A 38 12.98 -14.03 -19.37
CA SER A 38 14.15 -14.27 -18.55
C SER A 38 14.95 -15.40 -19.18
N GLN A 39 16.17 -15.07 -19.60
CA GLN A 39 17.15 -16.02 -20.10
C GLN A 39 17.65 -16.85 -18.92
N ASN A 40 16.90 -17.88 -18.55
CA ASN A 40 17.42 -19.03 -17.85
C ASN A 40 17.06 -20.27 -18.68
N LEU A 41 17.90 -20.54 -19.67
CA LEU A 41 17.95 -21.86 -20.29
C LEU A 41 18.09 -22.88 -19.16
N ALA A 42 17.10 -23.74 -18.99
CA ALA A 42 17.19 -24.88 -18.10
C ALA A 42 18.46 -25.65 -18.48
N VAL A 43 19.48 -25.57 -17.62
CA VAL A 43 20.69 -26.36 -17.75
C VAL A 43 20.23 -27.81 -17.65
N LEU A 44 20.20 -28.51 -18.78
CA LEU A 44 20.06 -29.97 -18.79
C LEU A 44 21.17 -30.50 -17.87
N PRO A 45 20.85 -31.33 -16.86
CA PRO A 45 21.81 -31.72 -15.82
C PRO A 45 22.96 -32.61 -16.33
N CYS A 46 23.06 -32.85 -17.64
CA CYS A 46 24.25 -33.44 -18.21
C CYS A 46 24.60 -32.88 -19.59
N ALA A 47 25.73 -32.18 -19.67
CA ALA A 47 26.41 -31.93 -20.93
C ALA A 47 26.85 -33.28 -21.51
N ARG A 48 26.61 -33.49 -22.81
CA ARG A 48 26.77 -34.75 -23.59
C ARG A 48 28.15 -35.45 -23.54
N ALA A 49 29.08 -35.04 -22.67
CA ALA A 49 30.46 -35.50 -22.64
C ALA A 49 30.95 -36.08 -21.29
N ALA A 50 30.09 -36.29 -20.29
CA ALA A 50 30.49 -36.95 -19.03
C ALA A 50 30.22 -38.48 -19.07
N PRO A 51 31.20 -39.35 -18.75
CA PRO A 51 31.03 -40.82 -18.78
C PRO A 51 30.01 -41.37 -17.76
N ALA A 52 29.57 -40.54 -16.80
CA ALA A 52 28.52 -40.88 -15.83
C ALA A 52 27.08 -40.74 -16.36
N CYS A 53 26.90 -40.29 -17.62
CA CYS A 53 25.57 -40.01 -18.20
C CYS A 53 25.19 -40.91 -19.38
N GLN A 54 25.90 -42.03 -19.59
CA GLN A 54 25.49 -43.05 -20.55
C GLN A 54 24.69 -44.15 -19.85
N PRO A 55 23.35 -44.16 -19.95
CA PRO A 55 22.51 -45.14 -19.26
C PRO A 55 22.73 -46.55 -19.83
N SER A 56 22.74 -47.57 -18.96
CA SER A 56 22.85 -48.95 -19.42
C SER A 56 21.57 -49.39 -20.16
N LYS A 57 21.64 -50.44 -20.99
CA LYS A 57 20.46 -51.03 -21.64
C LYS A 57 19.39 -51.47 -20.63
N GLY A 58 19.80 -51.87 -19.43
CA GLY A 58 18.89 -52.21 -18.33
C GLY A 58 18.15 -51.00 -17.79
N ASP A 59 18.84 -49.88 -17.63
CA ASP A 59 18.27 -48.63 -17.11
C ASP A 59 17.30 -48.01 -18.09
N LEU A 60 17.59 -48.08 -19.40
CA LEU A 60 16.65 -47.66 -20.45
C LEU A 60 15.33 -48.44 -20.42
N LYS A 61 15.39 -49.77 -20.20
CA LYS A 61 14.19 -50.61 -20.10
C LYS A 61 13.39 -50.30 -18.83
N LYS A 62 14.09 -50.11 -17.69
CA LYS A 62 13.47 -49.73 -16.42
C LYS A 62 12.81 -48.35 -16.49
N ALA A 63 13.50 -47.35 -17.02
CA ALA A 63 12.98 -46.00 -17.18
C ALA A 63 11.74 -45.97 -18.08
N LYS A 64 11.75 -46.69 -19.22
CA LYS A 64 10.57 -46.80 -20.09
C LYS A 64 9.38 -47.46 -19.37
N SER A 65 9.65 -48.48 -18.56
CA SER A 65 8.60 -49.14 -17.76
C SER A 65 8.02 -48.21 -16.69
N ALA A 66 8.87 -47.47 -15.97
CA ALA A 66 8.47 -46.51 -14.94
C ALA A 66 7.64 -45.37 -15.53
N PHE A 67 8.10 -44.79 -16.64
CA PHE A 67 7.36 -43.75 -17.37
C PHE A 67 5.97 -44.24 -17.83
N SER A 68 5.86 -45.47 -18.31
CA SER A 68 4.57 -46.04 -18.71
C SER A 68 3.64 -46.33 -17.53
N ARG A 69 4.18 -46.62 -16.33
CA ARG A 69 3.39 -46.76 -15.09
C ARG A 69 2.92 -45.38 -14.61
N ALA A 70 3.80 -44.40 -14.61
CA ALA A 70 3.48 -43.02 -14.27
C ALA A 70 2.32 -42.45 -15.12
N LEU A 71 2.35 -42.66 -16.44
CA LEU A 71 1.26 -42.27 -17.34
C LEU A 71 -0.09 -42.97 -17.04
N LYS A 72 -0.06 -44.19 -16.49
CA LYS A 72 -1.29 -44.88 -16.07
C LYS A 72 -1.84 -44.30 -14.77
N LEU A 73 -0.95 -44.00 -13.81
CA LEU A 73 -1.29 -43.38 -12.53
C LEU A 73 -1.83 -41.96 -12.72
N GLU A 74 -1.23 -41.18 -13.64
CA GLU A 74 -1.70 -39.85 -14.02
C GLU A 74 -3.13 -39.91 -14.59
N LYS A 75 -3.43 -40.87 -15.47
CA LYS A 75 -4.80 -41.09 -15.98
C LYS A 75 -5.80 -41.49 -14.90
N GLN A 76 -5.32 -42.12 -13.83
CA GLN A 76 -6.12 -42.50 -12.65
C GLN A 76 -6.22 -41.37 -11.60
N LYS A 77 -5.62 -40.20 -11.87
CA LYS A 77 -5.52 -39.05 -10.97
C LYS A 77 -4.71 -39.29 -9.68
N HIS A 78 -3.86 -40.32 -9.64
CA HIS A 78 -2.91 -40.53 -8.55
C HIS A 78 -1.60 -39.82 -8.85
N ILE A 79 -1.62 -38.49 -8.72
CA ILE A 79 -0.53 -37.62 -9.18
C ILE A 79 0.73 -37.75 -8.31
N ASP A 80 0.60 -38.00 -7.00
CA ASP A 80 1.74 -38.19 -6.09
C ASP A 80 2.57 -39.44 -6.45
N GLU A 81 1.88 -40.56 -6.69
CA GLU A 81 2.51 -41.82 -7.12
C GLU A 81 3.07 -41.70 -8.55
N ALA A 82 2.35 -40.98 -9.43
CA ALA A 82 2.83 -40.71 -10.79
C ALA A 82 4.12 -39.88 -10.78
N TYR A 83 4.22 -38.86 -9.92
CA TYR A 83 5.42 -38.04 -9.77
C TYR A 83 6.62 -38.88 -9.31
N ALA A 84 6.46 -39.78 -8.35
CA ALA A 84 7.52 -40.67 -7.91
C ALA A 84 8.04 -41.57 -9.05
N GLU A 85 7.14 -42.15 -9.85
CA GLU A 85 7.50 -42.98 -11.00
C GLU A 85 8.13 -42.14 -12.15
N PHE A 86 7.66 -40.92 -12.39
CA PHE A 86 8.30 -39.99 -13.33
C PHE A 86 9.71 -39.59 -12.86
N ASP A 87 9.91 -39.31 -11.57
CA ASP A 87 11.22 -38.98 -10.99
C ASP A 87 12.20 -40.14 -11.14
N THR A 88 11.74 -41.38 -10.91
CA THR A 88 12.60 -42.56 -11.12
C THR A 88 13.02 -42.70 -12.59
N ALA A 89 12.13 -42.42 -13.55
CA ALA A 89 12.44 -42.46 -14.97
C ALA A 89 13.46 -41.36 -15.37
N ALA A 90 13.31 -40.15 -14.82
CA ALA A 90 14.21 -39.02 -15.07
C ALA A 90 15.59 -39.22 -14.44
N ARG A 91 15.69 -39.82 -13.24
CA ARG A 91 16.97 -40.15 -12.60
C ARG A 91 17.74 -41.23 -13.35
N LEU A 92 17.04 -42.22 -13.90
CA LEU A 92 17.65 -43.30 -14.68
C LEU A 92 18.14 -42.81 -16.05
N VAL A 93 17.45 -41.84 -16.67
CA VAL A 93 17.81 -41.30 -17.99
C VAL A 93 17.68 -39.77 -17.99
N PRO A 94 18.62 -39.04 -17.37
CA PRO A 94 18.54 -37.57 -17.21
C PRO A 94 18.74 -36.80 -18.53
N ALA A 95 19.25 -37.46 -19.57
CA ALA A 95 19.40 -36.89 -20.90
C ALA A 95 18.10 -36.88 -21.73
N ASN A 96 17.06 -37.61 -21.29
CA ASN A 96 15.79 -37.63 -22.01
C ASN A 96 14.92 -36.44 -21.58
N VAL A 97 14.74 -35.50 -22.50
CA VAL A 97 13.94 -34.29 -22.31
C VAL A 97 12.48 -34.62 -21.95
N ASP A 98 11.91 -35.69 -22.51
CA ASP A 98 10.51 -36.07 -22.25
C ASP A 98 10.29 -36.49 -20.80
N TYR A 99 11.27 -37.14 -20.17
CA TYR A 99 11.16 -37.59 -18.78
C TYR A 99 11.36 -36.43 -17.81
N VAL A 100 12.34 -35.58 -18.08
CA VAL A 100 12.62 -34.39 -17.27
C VAL A 100 11.47 -33.39 -17.35
N THR A 101 10.88 -33.21 -18.53
CA THR A 101 9.70 -32.33 -18.71
C THR A 101 8.46 -32.88 -18.01
N ALA A 102 8.21 -34.19 -18.09
CA ALA A 102 7.09 -34.81 -17.37
C ALA A 102 7.20 -34.65 -15.84
N VAL A 103 8.40 -34.82 -15.27
CA VAL A 103 8.66 -34.56 -13.84
C VAL A 103 8.42 -33.10 -13.48
N ALA A 104 8.94 -32.17 -14.31
CA ALA A 104 8.78 -30.75 -14.05
C ALA A 104 7.30 -30.32 -14.09
N LEU A 105 6.52 -30.84 -15.04
CA LEU A 105 5.10 -30.56 -15.18
C LEU A 105 4.30 -31.11 -14.00
N THR A 106 4.50 -32.38 -13.65
CA THR A 106 3.77 -33.03 -12.55
C THR A 106 4.12 -32.43 -11.19
N ARG A 107 5.39 -32.07 -10.96
CA ARG A 107 5.80 -31.29 -9.78
C ARG A 107 5.04 -29.97 -9.68
N GLN A 108 4.96 -29.22 -10.79
CA GLN A 108 4.27 -27.92 -10.79
C GLN A 108 2.77 -28.08 -10.48
N GLN A 109 2.13 -29.13 -11.02
CA GLN A 109 0.75 -29.46 -10.72
C GLN A 109 0.54 -29.76 -9.24
N LEU A 110 1.38 -30.60 -8.63
CA LEU A 110 1.31 -30.92 -7.21
C LEU A 110 1.52 -29.70 -6.32
N VAL A 111 2.51 -28.86 -6.65
CA VAL A 111 2.77 -27.60 -5.93
C VAL A 111 1.54 -26.69 -5.99
N SER A 112 0.93 -26.53 -7.17
CA SER A 112 -0.28 -25.71 -7.32
C SER A 112 -1.46 -26.24 -6.50
N GLU A 113 -1.59 -27.56 -6.39
CA GLU A 113 -2.68 -28.20 -5.66
C GLU A 113 -2.52 -28.02 -4.14
N HIS A 114 -1.30 -28.21 -3.63
CA HIS A 114 -0.97 -27.90 -2.23
C HIS A 114 -1.25 -26.44 -1.88
N VAL A 115 -0.83 -25.51 -2.74
CA VAL A 115 -1.10 -24.08 -2.55
C VAL A 115 -2.60 -23.78 -2.56
N ARG A 116 -3.36 -24.38 -3.48
CA ARG A 116 -4.82 -24.21 -3.57
C ARG A 116 -5.52 -24.71 -2.31
N ARG A 117 -5.21 -25.93 -1.85
CA ARG A 117 -5.77 -26.50 -0.61
C ARG A 117 -5.41 -25.66 0.61
N GLY A 118 -4.15 -25.23 0.73
CA GLY A 118 -3.72 -24.36 1.83
C GLY A 118 -4.46 -23.02 1.86
N ASN A 119 -4.73 -22.42 0.69
CA ASN A 119 -5.55 -21.21 0.61
C ASN A 119 -6.99 -21.46 1.06
N GLU A 120 -7.62 -22.55 0.61
CA GLU A 120 -8.97 -22.91 1.03
C GLU A 120 -9.08 -23.20 2.54
N ASP A 121 -8.03 -23.75 3.14
CA ASP A 121 -7.97 -23.98 4.58
C ASP A 121 -7.78 -22.68 5.37
N LEU A 122 -6.98 -21.73 4.85
CA LEU A 122 -6.87 -20.38 5.43
C LEU A 122 -8.21 -19.64 5.39
N ASP A 123 -8.92 -19.69 4.27
CA ASP A 123 -10.22 -19.03 4.12
C ASP A 123 -11.26 -19.61 5.10
N LYS A 124 -11.09 -20.87 5.50
CA LYS A 124 -11.94 -21.57 6.48
C LYS A 124 -11.43 -21.45 7.93
N GLY A 125 -10.37 -20.67 8.18
CA GLY A 125 -9.77 -20.49 9.51
C GLY A 125 -8.98 -21.69 10.03
N ARG A 126 -8.71 -22.70 9.21
CA ARG A 126 -7.93 -23.90 9.55
C ARG A 126 -6.44 -23.69 9.32
N GLN A 127 -5.86 -22.91 10.22
CA GLN A 127 -4.51 -22.38 10.07
C GLN A 127 -3.42 -23.47 10.13
N ILE A 128 -3.59 -24.51 10.95
CA ILE A 128 -2.59 -25.59 11.11
C ILE A 128 -2.56 -26.46 9.84
N GLU A 129 -3.73 -26.79 9.31
CA GLU A 129 -3.89 -27.55 8.08
C GLU A 129 -3.34 -26.78 6.88
N ALA A 130 -3.62 -25.48 6.79
CA ALA A 130 -3.06 -24.63 5.77
C ALA A 130 -1.52 -24.57 5.79
N GLN A 131 -0.93 -24.44 6.99
CA GLN A 131 0.53 -24.46 7.16
C GLN A 131 1.14 -25.78 6.67
N ALA A 132 0.47 -26.92 6.93
CA ALA A 132 0.93 -28.22 6.47
C ALA A 132 0.93 -28.31 4.94
N GLU A 133 -0.12 -27.83 4.29
CA GLU A 133 -0.23 -27.80 2.82
C GLU A 133 0.84 -26.89 2.18
N PHE A 134 1.08 -25.68 2.71
CA PHE A 134 2.14 -24.80 2.18
C PHE A 134 3.55 -25.36 2.40
N ARG A 135 3.80 -26.02 3.55
CA ARG A 135 5.06 -26.75 3.75
C ARG A 135 5.20 -27.88 2.74
N GLY A 136 4.12 -28.61 2.44
CA GLY A 136 4.08 -29.63 1.38
C GLY A 136 4.53 -29.07 0.02
N ALA A 137 3.98 -27.93 -0.40
CA ALA A 137 4.40 -27.24 -1.62
C ALA A 137 5.92 -26.90 -1.62
N LEU A 138 6.45 -26.43 -0.48
CA LEU A 138 7.87 -26.07 -0.34
C LEU A 138 8.81 -27.28 -0.29
N THR A 139 8.33 -28.46 0.10
CA THR A 139 9.14 -29.69 -0.02
C THR A 139 9.36 -30.10 -1.47
N LEU A 140 8.39 -29.82 -2.35
CA LEU A 140 8.44 -30.15 -3.78
C LEU A 140 9.20 -29.07 -4.57
N ASP A 141 8.98 -27.79 -4.25
CA ASP A 141 9.70 -26.65 -4.82
C ASP A 141 10.07 -25.63 -3.74
N PRO A 142 11.28 -25.75 -3.16
CA PRO A 142 11.77 -24.81 -2.16
C PRO A 142 11.93 -23.37 -2.68
N SER A 143 12.02 -23.17 -4.01
CA SER A 143 12.22 -21.86 -4.63
C SER A 143 10.92 -21.09 -4.87
N ASN A 144 9.76 -21.70 -4.58
CA ASN A 144 8.46 -21.11 -4.80
C ASN A 144 8.18 -19.95 -3.81
N GLN A 145 8.40 -18.72 -4.26
CA GLN A 145 8.19 -17.51 -3.47
C GLN A 145 6.75 -17.34 -3.00
N PHE A 146 5.76 -17.78 -3.79
CA PHE A 146 4.34 -17.66 -3.44
C PHE A 146 3.99 -18.55 -2.24
N ALA A 147 4.42 -19.81 -2.26
CA ALA A 147 4.22 -20.73 -1.13
C ALA A 147 4.95 -20.25 0.15
N GLN A 148 6.14 -19.65 0.01
CA GLN A 148 6.87 -19.05 1.14
C GLN A 148 6.14 -17.85 1.74
N GLN A 149 5.51 -17.02 0.91
CA GLN A 149 4.71 -15.89 1.38
C GLN A 149 3.43 -16.38 2.07
N ARG A 150 2.69 -17.32 1.46
CA ARG A 150 1.46 -17.85 2.06
C ARG A 150 1.70 -18.62 3.36
N LEU A 151 2.84 -19.29 3.50
CA LEU A 151 3.24 -19.87 4.78
C LEU A 151 3.48 -18.79 5.85
N ARG A 152 4.06 -17.64 5.50
CA ARG A 152 4.21 -16.50 6.44
C ARG A 152 2.86 -15.93 6.83
N ASP A 153 1.96 -15.71 5.88
CA ASP A 153 0.59 -15.27 6.16
C ASP A 153 -0.13 -16.27 7.09
N ALA A 154 0.04 -17.58 6.81
CA ALA A 154 -0.55 -18.67 7.59
C ALA A 154 0.06 -18.84 8.98
N LEU A 155 1.29 -18.38 9.22
CA LEU A 155 1.88 -18.37 10.57
C LEU A 155 1.27 -17.26 11.43
N GLY A 156 0.62 -16.28 10.79
CA GLY A 156 0.20 -15.04 11.43
C GLY A 156 1.41 -14.21 11.87
N GLU A 157 1.17 -12.93 12.10
CA GLU A 157 2.11 -12.13 12.87
C GLU A 157 2.12 -12.70 14.30
N TRP A 158 3.12 -13.54 14.61
CA TRP A 158 3.53 -13.74 15.98
C TRP A 158 4.12 -12.41 16.45
N LEU A 159 3.25 -11.44 16.72
CA LEU A 159 3.53 -10.49 17.76
C LEU A 159 3.69 -11.37 19.00
N PRO A 160 4.88 -11.46 19.62
CA PRO A 160 4.89 -11.89 21.00
C PRO A 160 3.82 -11.04 21.67
N ARG A 161 2.83 -11.68 22.31
CA ARG A 161 2.04 -10.98 23.31
C ARG A 161 3.09 -10.41 24.24
N SER A 162 3.41 -9.13 24.08
CA SER A 162 4.19 -8.40 25.05
C SER A 162 3.34 -8.57 26.29
N GLU A 163 3.79 -9.41 27.22
CA GLU A 163 3.13 -9.58 28.49
C GLU A 163 3.05 -8.19 29.11
N THR A 164 1.87 -7.59 28.98
CA THR A 164 1.55 -6.24 29.44
C THR A 164 1.32 -6.30 30.94
N ALA A 165 2.34 -6.73 31.67
CA ALA A 165 2.37 -6.64 33.11
C ALA A 165 3.71 -6.04 33.48
N LEU A 166 3.64 -4.85 34.06
CA LEU A 166 4.69 -4.27 34.87
C LEU A 166 5.04 -5.30 35.95
N GLN A 167 6.03 -6.15 35.70
CA GLN A 167 6.63 -6.92 36.79
C GLN A 167 7.64 -5.99 37.44
N ALA A 168 7.43 -5.66 38.72
CA ALA A 168 8.55 -5.32 39.58
C ALA A 168 9.53 -6.50 39.48
N VAL A 169 10.60 -6.32 38.70
CA VAL A 169 11.51 -7.43 38.33
C VAL A 169 12.33 -7.90 39.53
N ASP A 170 12.46 -7.04 40.55
CA ASP A 170 13.11 -7.34 41.81
C ASP A 170 12.67 -6.31 42.86
N ASP A 171 12.25 -6.77 44.03
CA ASP A 171 12.02 -5.96 45.23
C ASP A 171 13.07 -6.40 46.26
N ALA A 172 14.09 -5.57 46.48
CA ALA A 172 15.02 -5.80 47.58
C ALA A 172 14.28 -5.51 48.89
N GLY A 173 13.86 -6.59 49.56
CA GLY A 173 12.92 -6.58 50.68
C GLY A 173 13.20 -5.56 51.78
N GLU A 174 12.12 -4.94 52.23
CA GLU A 174 12.03 -4.07 53.39
C GLU A 174 12.55 -4.78 54.64
N LEU A 175 13.25 -4.05 55.51
CA LEU A 175 13.52 -4.53 56.87
C LEU A 175 12.20 -4.45 57.65
N GLN A 176 11.41 -5.52 57.68
CA GLN A 176 10.14 -5.54 58.40
C GLN A 176 10.34 -5.99 59.85
N VAL A 177 9.60 -5.37 60.76
CA VAL A 177 9.48 -5.87 62.14
C VAL A 177 8.54 -7.06 62.12
N PHE A 178 8.89 -8.14 62.83
CA PHE A 178 8.04 -9.30 63.05
C PHE A 178 7.56 -9.31 64.52
N PRO A 179 6.51 -8.54 64.85
CA PRO A 179 5.92 -8.53 66.19
C PRO A 179 5.19 -9.85 66.49
N SER A 180 4.83 -10.09 67.75
CA SER A 180 3.91 -11.17 68.08
C SER A 180 2.52 -10.91 67.49
N GLU A 181 1.88 -11.93 66.90
CA GLU A 181 0.54 -11.84 66.30
C GLU A 181 -0.62 -11.73 67.33
N THR A 182 -0.30 -11.49 68.60
CA THR A 182 -1.27 -11.38 69.69
C THR A 182 -1.92 -10.00 69.71
N ARG A 183 -3.25 -9.94 69.83
CA ARG A 183 -3.96 -8.66 69.98
C ARG A 183 -3.97 -8.24 71.44
N HIS A 184 -3.79 -6.94 71.69
CA HIS A 184 -3.70 -6.39 73.04
C HIS A 184 -4.62 -5.18 73.21
N THR A 185 -5.10 -5.02 74.45
CA THR A 185 -5.84 -3.84 74.90
C THR A 185 -4.94 -3.03 75.81
N PHE A 186 -4.83 -1.72 75.54
CA PHE A 186 -3.98 -0.82 76.29
C PHE A 186 -4.83 0.26 76.96
N HIS A 187 -4.68 0.38 78.27
CA HIS A 187 -5.21 1.49 79.06
C HIS A 187 -4.04 2.17 79.76
N PHE A 188 -3.60 3.30 79.23
CA PHE A 188 -2.39 3.98 79.68
C PHE A 188 -2.64 5.44 80.04
N ARG A 189 -2.02 5.85 81.15
CA ARG A 189 -1.90 7.24 81.61
C ARG A 189 -0.50 7.46 82.10
N GLY A 190 0.25 8.34 81.44
CA GLY A 190 1.65 8.58 81.79
C GLY A 190 2.36 9.41 80.74
N ASP A 191 3.68 9.30 80.71
CA ASP A 191 4.53 10.01 79.78
C ASP A 191 4.62 9.27 78.43
N SER A 192 4.80 10.01 77.33
CA SER A 192 4.86 9.47 75.96
C SER A 192 5.99 8.45 75.76
N HIS A 193 7.14 8.63 76.42
CA HIS A 193 8.24 7.66 76.39
C HIS A 193 7.82 6.31 76.99
N ALA A 194 7.13 6.34 78.12
CA ALA A 194 6.64 5.13 78.78
C ALA A 194 5.54 4.45 77.96
N LEU A 195 4.66 5.22 77.31
CA LEU A 195 3.66 4.68 76.37
C LEU A 195 4.32 3.94 75.22
N LEU A 196 5.30 4.56 74.56
CA LEU A 196 6.03 3.99 73.40
C LEU A 196 6.74 2.68 73.78
N THR A 197 7.47 2.66 74.91
CA THR A 197 8.16 1.45 75.36
C THR A 197 7.20 0.35 75.80
N GLN A 198 6.09 0.70 76.47
CA GLN A 198 5.12 -0.29 76.95
C GLN A 198 4.34 -0.94 75.81
N VAL A 199 3.88 -0.15 74.83
CA VAL A 199 3.12 -0.67 73.69
C VAL A 199 4.00 -1.59 72.85
N ALA A 200 5.20 -1.17 72.46
CA ALA A 200 6.09 -2.02 71.67
C ALA A 200 6.57 -3.27 72.43
N GLY A 201 6.87 -3.13 73.72
CA GLY A 201 7.29 -4.24 74.57
C GLY A 201 6.22 -5.33 74.73
N ALA A 202 4.93 -4.97 74.71
CA ALA A 202 3.83 -5.92 74.74
C ALA A 202 3.81 -6.86 73.52
N PHE A 203 4.30 -6.39 72.37
CA PHE A 203 4.41 -7.19 71.14
C PHE A 203 5.82 -7.81 70.95
N GLY A 204 6.68 -7.74 71.96
CA GLY A 204 8.03 -8.30 71.92
C GLY A 204 9.03 -7.49 71.06
N VAL A 205 8.76 -6.21 70.84
CA VAL A 205 9.61 -5.30 70.05
C VAL A 205 10.29 -4.28 70.97
N THR A 206 11.61 -4.12 70.84
CA THR A 206 12.39 -3.15 71.59
C THR A 206 12.37 -1.78 70.91
N VAL A 207 12.12 -0.71 71.67
CA VAL A 207 12.10 0.68 71.16
C VAL A 207 13.37 1.41 71.56
N GLU A 208 14.01 2.02 70.57
CA GLU A 208 15.05 3.03 70.73
C GLU A 208 14.44 4.41 70.47
N LEU A 209 14.54 5.31 71.45
CA LEU A 209 13.98 6.66 71.34
C LEU A 209 15.06 7.61 70.84
N ASP A 210 14.76 8.34 69.76
CA ASP A 210 15.63 9.41 69.28
C ASP A 210 15.51 10.67 70.14
N ASP A 211 16.58 11.47 70.22
CA ASP A 211 16.65 12.71 71.01
C ASP A 211 15.56 13.73 70.62
N SER A 212 14.98 13.62 69.41
CA SER A 212 13.89 14.49 68.95
C SER A 212 12.54 14.24 69.62
N VAL A 213 12.36 13.12 70.34
CA VAL A 213 11.09 12.76 70.98
C VAL A 213 10.89 13.51 72.30
N VAL A 214 10.00 14.50 72.30
CA VAL A 214 9.67 15.26 73.50
C VAL A 214 8.73 14.47 74.40
N SER A 215 9.10 14.31 75.67
CA SER A 215 8.23 13.68 76.67
C SER A 215 7.03 14.57 77.02
N ARG A 216 5.82 14.03 76.86
CA ARG A 216 4.54 14.71 77.16
C ARG A 216 3.62 13.74 77.88
N ARG A 217 2.76 14.27 78.77
CA ARG A 217 1.72 13.45 79.39
C ARG A 217 0.60 13.17 78.41
N VAL A 218 0.28 11.89 78.23
CA VAL A 218 -0.73 11.39 77.30
C VAL A 218 -1.64 10.39 77.99
N HIS A 219 -2.89 10.35 77.52
CA HIS A 219 -3.86 9.34 77.86
C HIS A 219 -4.17 8.54 76.59
N PHE A 220 -3.99 7.22 76.66
CA PHE A 220 -4.15 6.35 75.52
C PHE A 220 -4.99 5.13 75.93
N ASP A 221 -6.16 4.99 75.33
CA ASP A 221 -7.05 3.85 75.49
C ASP A 221 -7.35 3.28 74.11
N ILE A 222 -6.99 2.02 73.88
CA ILE A 222 -7.28 1.31 72.63
C ILE A 222 -7.53 -0.16 72.93
N GLU A 223 -8.51 -0.76 72.26
CA GLU A 223 -8.95 -2.14 72.50
C GLU A 223 -8.71 -3.01 71.26
N ASP A 224 -8.31 -4.26 71.47
CA ASP A 224 -8.20 -5.30 70.43
C ASP A 224 -7.41 -4.87 69.18
N VAL A 225 -6.18 -4.38 69.36
CA VAL A 225 -5.34 -3.93 68.24
C VAL A 225 -4.14 -4.83 68.00
N ASP A 226 -3.75 -4.93 66.73
CA ASP A 226 -2.48 -5.49 66.28
C ASP A 226 -1.35 -4.47 66.44
N PHE A 227 -0.11 -4.94 66.32
CA PHE A 227 1.08 -4.09 66.51
C PHE A 227 1.09 -2.86 65.59
N TYR A 228 0.78 -3.03 64.30
CA TYR A 228 0.86 -1.94 63.33
C TYR A 228 -0.19 -0.87 63.59
N THR A 229 -1.43 -1.25 63.93
CA THR A 229 -2.46 -0.28 64.30
C THR A 229 -2.11 0.39 65.63
N ALA A 230 -1.67 -0.37 66.64
CA ALA A 230 -1.29 0.18 67.94
C ALA A 230 -0.16 1.21 67.82
N MET A 231 0.94 0.88 67.13
CA MET A 231 2.08 1.77 66.96
C MET A 231 1.76 2.99 66.10
N ARG A 232 0.89 2.84 65.08
CA ARG A 232 0.40 3.97 64.28
C ARG A 232 -0.42 4.93 65.15
N THR A 233 -1.40 4.42 65.90
CA THR A 233 -2.26 5.27 66.74
C THR A 233 -1.48 5.91 67.88
N VAL A 234 -0.50 5.21 68.47
CA VAL A 234 0.42 5.82 69.43
C VAL A 234 1.18 6.97 68.77
N GLY A 235 1.73 6.74 67.58
CA GLY A 235 2.43 7.76 66.80
C GLY A 235 1.59 9.00 66.50
N ASP A 236 0.33 8.82 66.12
CA ASP A 236 -0.63 9.90 65.88
C ASP A 236 -0.88 10.74 67.16
N VAL A 237 -0.95 10.08 68.32
CA VAL A 237 -1.17 10.74 69.63
C VAL A 237 0.09 11.45 70.13
N THR A 238 1.27 10.87 69.90
CA THR A 238 2.55 11.41 70.38
C THR A 238 3.23 12.36 69.38
N GLY A 239 2.75 12.43 68.13
CA GLY A 239 3.40 13.17 67.04
C GLY A 239 4.75 12.57 66.65
N THR A 240 4.85 11.24 66.65
CA THR A 240 6.08 10.48 66.36
C THR A 240 5.83 9.41 65.33
N PHE A 241 6.83 9.09 64.52
CA PHE A 241 6.81 7.92 63.65
C PHE A 241 7.83 6.90 64.13
N TRP A 242 7.70 5.66 63.66
CA TRP A 242 8.62 4.58 63.97
C TRP A 242 9.21 4.02 62.67
N ALA A 243 10.47 3.60 62.73
CA ALA A 243 11.16 2.92 61.65
C ALA A 243 11.84 1.64 62.17
N PRO A 244 11.83 0.54 61.40
CA PRO A 244 12.48 -0.72 61.80
C PRO A 244 14.00 -0.58 61.85
N LEU A 245 14.67 -1.10 62.89
CA LEU A 245 16.14 -1.21 62.94
C LEU A 245 16.62 -2.66 62.83
N ALA A 246 15.79 -3.60 63.27
CA ALA A 246 15.98 -5.04 63.13
C ALA A 246 14.61 -5.74 63.22
N GLU A 247 14.57 -7.06 63.02
CA GLU A 247 13.34 -7.86 63.07
C GLU A 247 12.50 -7.66 64.36
N LYS A 248 13.12 -7.30 65.48
CA LYS A 248 12.46 -7.04 66.78
C LYS A 248 12.88 -5.73 67.43
N GLN A 249 13.39 -4.78 66.65
CA GLN A 249 13.85 -3.49 67.16
C GLN A 249 13.36 -2.36 66.26
N VAL A 250 12.85 -1.29 66.86
CA VAL A 250 12.38 -0.10 66.16
C VAL A 250 13.01 1.15 66.77
N ILE A 251 13.27 2.14 65.93
CA ILE A 251 13.58 3.51 66.37
C ILE A 251 12.31 4.35 66.27
N VAL A 252 12.05 5.18 67.27
CA VAL A 252 10.95 6.14 67.28
C VAL A 252 11.52 7.55 67.32
N ALA A 253 11.06 8.40 66.42
CA ALA A 253 11.49 9.80 66.32
C ALA A 253 10.28 10.72 66.13
N ARG A 254 10.48 12.02 66.36
CA ARG A 254 9.43 13.02 66.08
C ARG A 254 9.10 13.02 64.59
N ASP A 255 7.81 13.13 64.27
CA ASP A 255 7.33 13.23 62.89
C ASP A 255 7.72 14.59 62.28
N THR A 256 8.85 14.59 61.57
CA THR A 256 9.35 15.74 60.81
C THR A 256 10.01 15.27 59.51
N ILE A 257 9.94 16.11 58.48
CA ILE A 257 10.59 15.87 57.17
C ILE A 257 12.09 15.55 57.34
N GLU A 258 12.77 16.18 58.31
CA GLU A 258 14.18 15.93 58.58
C GLU A 258 14.44 14.53 59.15
N ASN A 259 13.61 14.09 60.10
CA ASN A 259 13.73 12.76 60.69
C ASN A 259 13.35 11.67 59.68
N HIS A 260 12.28 11.87 58.90
CA HIS A 260 11.90 10.99 57.80
C HIS A 260 13.05 10.82 56.79
N ARG A 261 13.72 11.91 56.40
CA ARG A 261 14.91 11.84 55.51
C ARG A 261 16.08 11.05 56.09
N ARG A 262 16.20 10.93 57.42
CA ARG A 262 17.32 10.27 58.10
C ARG A 262 17.02 8.81 58.44
N LEU A 263 15.78 8.52 58.84
CA LEU A 263 15.37 7.25 59.44
C LEU A 263 14.50 6.40 58.53
N ASP A 264 13.86 6.97 57.51
CA ASP A 264 13.13 6.16 56.53
C ASP A 264 14.12 5.35 55.70
N HIS A 265 13.84 4.05 55.60
CA HIS A 265 14.68 3.15 54.82
C HIS A 265 14.43 3.32 53.33
N MET A 266 15.52 3.38 52.59
CA MET A 266 15.49 3.51 51.14
C MET A 266 15.41 2.12 50.52
N ALA A 267 14.26 1.76 49.95
CA ALA A 267 14.08 0.56 49.15
C ALA A 267 14.44 0.84 47.68
N MET A 268 14.72 -0.22 46.91
CA MET A 268 14.99 -0.14 45.47
C MET A 268 13.98 -0.98 44.71
N ARG A 269 13.28 -0.37 43.75
CA ARG A 269 12.36 -1.06 42.85
C ARG A 269 12.74 -0.78 41.40
N THR A 270 12.75 -1.84 40.58
CA THR A 270 13.04 -1.74 39.15
C THR A 270 11.74 -1.72 38.36
N PHE A 271 11.52 -0.66 37.59
CA PHE A 271 10.35 -0.48 36.74
C PHE A 271 10.71 -0.69 35.27
N ARG A 272 9.75 -1.22 34.51
CA ARG A 272 9.83 -1.35 33.05
C ARG A 272 8.71 -0.53 32.42
N MET A 273 9.05 0.34 31.47
CA MET A 273 8.07 1.05 30.65
C MET A 273 7.94 0.40 29.27
N SER A 274 6.71 0.11 28.86
CA SER A 274 6.36 -0.29 27.50
C SER A 274 5.93 0.91 26.67
N GLY A 275 6.31 0.96 25.38
CA GLY A 275 5.81 1.97 24.44
C GLY A 275 6.60 3.29 24.36
N ILE A 276 7.74 3.42 25.03
CA ILE A 276 8.65 4.57 24.86
C ILE A 276 9.64 4.25 23.73
N SER A 277 9.54 4.93 22.61
CA SER A 277 10.38 4.71 21.43
C SER A 277 11.64 5.57 21.42
N THR A 278 11.67 6.69 22.18
CA THR A 278 12.80 7.62 22.20
C THR A 278 13.49 7.67 23.58
N PRO A 279 14.83 7.63 23.65
CA PRO A 279 15.57 7.83 24.90
C PRO A 279 15.29 9.19 25.58
N GLN A 280 14.88 10.19 24.79
CA GLN A 280 14.55 11.54 25.23
C GLN A 280 13.25 11.57 26.04
N GLU A 281 12.19 10.89 25.58
CA GLU A 281 10.93 10.77 26.32
C GLU A 281 11.15 10.11 27.69
N MET A 282 11.98 9.05 27.73
CA MET A 282 12.37 8.42 29.00
C MET A 282 13.03 9.45 29.93
N THR A 283 14.00 10.23 29.43
CA THR A 283 14.69 11.24 30.25
C THR A 283 13.73 12.29 30.81
N GLN A 284 12.74 12.72 30.01
CA GLN A 284 11.73 13.69 30.44
C GLN A 284 10.81 13.12 31.52
N ILE A 285 10.30 11.91 31.34
CA ILE A 285 9.46 11.23 32.34
C ILE A 285 10.23 11.04 33.66
N LEU A 286 11.48 10.60 33.58
CA LEU A 286 12.34 10.45 34.75
C LEU A 286 12.63 11.79 35.46
N GLY A 287 12.75 12.88 34.69
CA GLY A 287 12.84 14.24 35.23
C GLY A 287 11.58 14.66 35.98
N LEU A 288 10.40 14.36 35.42
CA LEU A 288 9.11 14.63 36.06
C LEU A 288 8.96 13.83 37.36
N LEU A 289 9.27 12.52 37.35
CA LEU A 289 9.22 11.69 38.57
C LEU A 289 10.16 12.20 39.66
N ARG A 290 11.36 12.67 39.29
CA ARG A 290 12.30 13.28 40.24
C ARG A 290 11.74 14.55 40.90
N VAL A 291 11.05 15.40 40.15
CA VAL A 291 10.51 16.66 40.66
C VAL A 291 9.24 16.43 41.48
N VAL A 292 8.32 15.59 41.00
CA VAL A 292 7.01 15.35 41.64
C VAL A 292 7.13 14.56 42.93
N PHE A 293 7.98 13.53 42.96
CA PHE A 293 8.14 12.62 44.12
C PHE A 293 9.43 12.88 44.91
N GLU A 294 10.15 13.98 44.64
CA GLU A 294 11.44 14.34 45.27
C GLU A 294 12.51 13.21 45.28
N ILE A 295 12.52 12.35 44.25
CA ILE A 295 13.38 11.16 44.20
C ILE A 295 14.83 11.55 43.88
N ARG A 296 15.74 11.35 44.84
CA ARG A 296 17.17 11.66 44.69
C ARG A 296 17.91 10.67 43.78
N PHE A 297 17.56 9.39 43.87
CA PHE A 297 18.30 8.30 43.24
C PHE A 297 17.45 7.61 42.19
N LEU A 298 17.66 8.03 40.94
CA LEU A 298 17.02 7.44 39.78
C LEU A 298 18.09 7.10 38.76
N GLN A 299 18.17 5.82 38.38
CA GLN A 299 19.13 5.32 37.39
C GLN A 299 18.40 4.69 36.22
N GLN A 300 18.67 5.19 35.02
CA GLN A 300 18.16 4.61 33.77
C GLN A 300 19.12 3.53 33.26
N ARG A 301 18.60 2.36 32.89
CA ARG A 301 19.36 1.33 32.18
C ARG A 301 19.13 1.52 30.68
N GLN A 302 20.20 1.78 29.95
CA GLN A 302 20.17 2.18 28.52
C GLN A 302 19.60 1.10 27.57
N ALA A 303 19.51 -0.16 28.01
CA ALA A 303 18.98 -1.25 27.22
C ALA A 303 17.74 -1.84 27.91
N GLY A 304 16.56 -1.68 27.30
CA GLY A 304 15.33 -2.41 27.68
C GLY A 304 14.21 -1.59 28.32
N GLY A 305 14.28 -0.25 28.36
CA GLY A 305 13.22 0.58 28.94
C GLY A 305 13.08 0.39 30.46
N LEU A 306 14.17 -0.05 31.10
CA LEU A 306 14.24 -0.30 32.54
C LEU A 306 14.83 0.91 33.26
N PHE A 307 14.25 1.26 34.39
CA PHE A 307 14.83 2.22 35.32
C PHE A 307 14.69 1.76 36.75
N ILE A 308 15.67 2.11 37.56
CA ILE A 308 15.75 1.73 38.97
C ILE A 308 15.48 2.99 39.78
N VAL A 309 14.49 2.91 40.65
CA VAL A 309 14.13 3.97 41.59
C VAL A 309 14.54 3.52 42.98
N ARG A 310 15.24 4.40 43.70
CA ARG A 310 15.54 4.21 45.12
C ARG A 310 14.88 5.32 45.93
N ALA A 311 13.87 4.96 46.73
CA ALA A 311 13.06 5.87 47.53
C ALA A 311 12.45 5.13 48.76
N PRO A 312 11.88 5.85 49.74
CA PRO A 312 11.08 5.24 50.80
C PRO A 312 9.89 4.46 50.23
N VAL A 313 9.48 3.39 50.90
CA VAL A 313 8.41 2.48 50.44
C VAL A 313 7.09 3.20 50.09
N PRO A 314 6.58 4.15 50.91
CA PRO A 314 5.35 4.87 50.57
C PRO A 314 5.45 5.67 49.26
N VAL A 315 6.65 6.18 48.95
CA VAL A 315 6.93 6.90 47.70
C VAL A 315 7.03 5.92 46.53
N LEU A 316 7.66 4.76 46.72
CA LEU A 316 7.72 3.72 45.68
C LEU A 316 6.34 3.19 45.29
N ASP A 317 5.43 3.02 46.25
CA ASP A 317 4.07 2.58 45.97
C ASP A 317 3.26 3.66 45.24
N ALA A 318 3.43 4.92 45.61
CA ALA A 318 2.84 6.04 44.88
C ALA A 318 3.36 6.15 43.44
N VAL A 319 4.67 5.98 43.25
CA VAL A 319 5.31 5.90 41.92
C VAL A 319 4.76 4.70 41.14
N THR A 320 4.59 3.54 41.78
CA THR A 320 4.05 2.33 41.14
C THR A 320 2.64 2.59 40.60
N ARG A 321 1.73 3.13 41.43
CA ARG A 321 0.35 3.47 41.01
C ARG A 321 0.32 4.54 39.92
N CYS A 322 1.19 5.54 40.01
CA CYS A 322 1.31 6.58 38.98
C CYS A 322 1.75 5.98 37.64
N LEU A 323 2.75 5.10 37.66
CA LEU A 323 3.25 4.44 36.46
C LEU A 323 2.24 3.44 35.87
N GLU A 324 1.50 2.72 36.70
CA GLU A 324 0.39 1.86 36.26
C GLU A 324 -0.70 2.66 35.54
N GLY A 325 -1.05 3.85 36.05
CA GLY A 325 -1.97 4.77 35.39
C GLY A 325 -1.45 5.29 34.04
N LEU A 326 -0.13 5.49 33.91
CA LEU A 326 0.52 5.97 32.69
C LEU A 326 0.77 4.87 31.65
N ASN A 327 0.90 3.61 32.06
CA ASN A 327 1.26 2.50 31.17
C ASN A 327 0.06 1.86 30.44
N LYS A 328 -1.06 2.59 30.30
CA LYS A 328 -2.20 2.13 29.50
C LYS A 328 -1.82 2.08 28.02
N SER A 329 -2.37 1.10 27.30
CA SER A 329 -2.15 0.97 25.87
C SER A 329 -2.68 2.21 25.15
N ARG A 330 -1.87 2.80 24.27
CA ARG A 330 -2.35 3.91 23.42
C ARG A 330 -3.50 3.39 22.54
N PRO A 331 -4.63 4.10 22.44
CA PRO A 331 -5.70 3.72 21.55
C PRO A 331 -5.17 3.64 20.11
N GLN A 332 -5.71 2.70 19.37
CA GLN A 332 -5.39 2.50 17.96
C GLN A 332 -6.63 2.83 17.15
N VAL A 333 -6.44 3.57 16.07
CA VAL A 333 -7.50 3.97 15.15
C VAL A 333 -7.28 3.25 13.83
N MET A 334 -8.29 2.52 13.36
CA MET A 334 -8.40 2.07 11.98
C MET A 334 -9.10 3.16 11.17
N LEU A 335 -8.58 3.46 10.00
CA LEU A 335 -9.13 4.43 9.06
C LEU A 335 -9.47 3.69 7.78
N ASP A 336 -10.75 3.69 7.44
CA ASP A 336 -11.25 3.17 6.19
C ASP A 336 -11.44 4.33 5.23
N ILE A 337 -10.81 4.24 4.06
CA ILE A 337 -10.77 5.30 3.05
C ILE A 337 -11.35 4.75 1.75
N ASP A 338 -12.44 5.34 1.31
CA ASP A 338 -13.08 5.02 0.05
C ASP A 338 -12.94 6.18 -0.93
N VAL A 339 -12.40 5.89 -2.11
CA VAL A 339 -12.27 6.85 -3.21
C VAL A 339 -13.12 6.37 -4.38
N TYR A 340 -14.16 7.15 -4.69
CA TYR A 340 -15.04 6.92 -5.84
C TYR A 340 -14.68 7.91 -6.93
N GLN A 341 -14.40 7.40 -8.13
CA GLN A 341 -14.21 8.22 -9.32
C GLN A 341 -15.14 7.79 -10.44
N VAL A 342 -15.76 8.77 -11.09
CA VAL A 342 -16.55 8.56 -12.29
C VAL A 342 -16.07 9.55 -13.35
N ASN A 343 -15.74 9.04 -14.53
CA ASN A 343 -15.48 9.85 -15.71
C ASN A 343 -16.46 9.40 -16.81
N HIS A 344 -17.10 10.37 -17.44
CA HIS A 344 -17.99 10.18 -18.58
C HIS A 344 -17.61 11.15 -19.68
N GLN A 345 -17.44 10.64 -20.89
CA GLN A 345 -17.18 11.47 -22.05
C GLN A 345 -18.12 11.08 -23.19
N LEU A 346 -18.75 12.09 -23.79
CA LEU A 346 -19.67 11.94 -24.91
C LEU A 346 -19.24 12.88 -26.05
N THR A 347 -18.86 12.32 -27.18
CA THR A 347 -18.53 13.06 -28.40
C THR A 347 -19.55 12.76 -29.51
N ARG A 348 -20.11 13.83 -30.08
CA ARG A 348 -21.04 13.80 -31.21
C ARG A 348 -20.48 14.63 -32.35
N ASN A 349 -20.20 14.00 -33.48
CA ASN A 349 -19.80 14.69 -34.71
C ASN A 349 -20.84 14.42 -35.81
N ILE A 350 -21.52 15.48 -36.22
CA ILE A 350 -22.61 15.41 -37.20
C ILE A 350 -22.42 16.52 -38.23
N GLY A 351 -22.36 16.16 -39.50
CA GLY A 351 -22.45 17.13 -40.59
C GLY A 351 -21.96 16.61 -41.92
N VAL A 352 -21.84 17.51 -42.88
CA VAL A 352 -21.32 17.22 -44.22
C VAL A 352 -20.09 18.09 -44.43
N HIS A 353 -18.95 17.45 -44.67
CA HIS A 353 -17.73 18.11 -45.10
C HIS A 353 -17.89 18.56 -46.55
N ILE A 354 -18.13 19.86 -46.75
CA ILE A 354 -18.14 20.48 -48.07
C ILE A 354 -16.72 20.95 -48.39
N PRO A 355 -16.15 20.54 -49.54
CA PRO A 355 -14.86 21.03 -50.02
C PRO A 355 -14.84 22.57 -50.06
N ASP A 356 -13.92 23.18 -49.32
CA ASP A 356 -13.70 24.63 -49.28
C ASP A 356 -12.43 25.06 -50.03
N THR A 357 -11.66 24.09 -50.52
CA THR A 357 -10.47 24.28 -51.35
C THR A 357 -10.65 23.65 -52.73
N PHE A 358 -10.08 24.30 -53.75
CA PHE A 358 -10.07 23.82 -55.12
C PHE A 358 -8.64 23.84 -55.65
N ASN A 359 -8.26 22.79 -56.37
CA ASN A 359 -6.93 22.68 -56.97
C ASN A 359 -7.04 22.87 -58.48
N LEU A 360 -6.26 23.83 -58.98
CA LEU A 360 -6.03 24.06 -60.39
C LEU A 360 -4.70 23.41 -60.79
N PHE A 361 -4.74 22.54 -61.78
CA PHE A 361 -3.55 21.88 -62.30
C PHE A 361 -3.55 21.89 -63.83
N ASN A 362 -2.36 21.97 -64.43
CA ASN A 362 -2.22 21.86 -65.88
C ASN A 362 -2.25 20.38 -66.27
N ILE A 363 -3.11 20.01 -67.21
CA ILE A 363 -3.20 18.68 -67.80
C ILE A 363 -2.36 18.70 -69.08
N PRO A 364 -1.11 18.17 -69.06
CA PRO A 364 -0.31 18.11 -70.27
C PRO A 364 -1.02 17.27 -71.33
N ALA A 365 -0.96 17.69 -72.60
CA ALA A 365 -1.66 17.05 -73.72
C ALA A 365 -1.40 15.53 -73.85
N ALA A 366 -0.25 15.06 -73.35
CA ALA A 366 0.05 13.64 -73.25
C ALA A 366 -0.92 12.90 -72.29
N ALA A 367 -1.23 13.45 -71.12
CA ALA A 367 -2.09 12.79 -70.13
C ALA A 367 -3.54 12.56 -70.61
N LEU A 368 -4.05 13.42 -71.51
CA LEU A 368 -5.40 13.29 -72.07
C LEU A 368 -5.54 12.07 -73.00
N LEU A 369 -4.45 11.61 -73.63
CA LEU A 369 -4.42 10.40 -74.45
C LEU A 369 -4.37 9.12 -73.59
N ALA A 370 -3.81 9.19 -72.38
CA ALA A 370 -3.80 8.07 -71.43
C ALA A 370 -5.17 7.83 -70.77
N ALA A 371 -6.02 8.85 -70.67
CA ALA A 371 -7.40 8.73 -70.16
C ALA A 371 -8.32 7.87 -71.06
N GLY A 372 -7.91 7.59 -72.31
CA GLY A 372 -8.56 6.66 -73.24
C GLY A 372 -8.24 5.17 -73.01
N GLY A 373 -7.60 4.80 -71.90
CA GLY A 373 -7.33 3.40 -71.55
C GLY A 373 -6.02 2.84 -72.09
N GLN A 374 -5.02 3.67 -72.39
CA GLN A 374 -3.70 3.22 -72.81
C GLN A 374 -2.73 3.21 -71.61
N ASN A 375 -1.93 2.15 -71.52
CA ASN A 375 -0.95 1.93 -70.46
C ASN A 375 -0.01 3.13 -70.32
N ILE A 376 0.31 3.51 -69.07
CA ILE A 376 1.26 4.59 -68.72
C ILE A 376 2.62 4.40 -69.45
N GLN A 377 2.97 3.16 -69.81
CA GLN A 377 4.15 2.81 -70.58
C GLN A 377 4.13 3.32 -72.04
N ASP A 378 2.97 3.34 -72.70
CA ASP A 378 2.83 3.82 -74.08
C ASP A 378 2.90 5.36 -74.15
N LEU A 379 2.48 6.03 -73.08
CA LEU A 379 2.61 7.48 -72.97
C LEU A 379 4.07 7.93 -72.80
N ILE A 380 4.85 7.18 -72.01
CA ILE A 380 6.29 7.38 -71.86
C ILE A 380 6.99 7.21 -73.21
N ASN A 381 6.64 6.17 -73.97
CA ASN A 381 7.22 5.92 -75.30
C ASN A 381 6.85 7.01 -76.32
N GLN A 382 5.63 7.55 -76.28
CA GLN A 382 5.20 8.64 -77.17
C GLN A 382 5.88 9.98 -76.85
N LEU A 383 6.07 10.31 -75.57
CA LEU A 383 6.79 11.52 -75.13
C LEU A 383 8.28 11.49 -75.49
N ILE A 384 8.90 10.30 -75.48
CA ILE A 384 10.26 10.08 -75.97
C ILE A 384 10.30 10.23 -77.50
N SER A 385 9.30 9.71 -78.22
CA SER A 385 9.23 9.78 -79.69
C SER A 385 8.91 11.17 -80.25
N GLY A 386 8.22 12.02 -79.47
CA GLY A 386 7.86 13.40 -79.84
C GLY A 386 8.96 14.44 -79.58
N GLY A 387 10.15 14.02 -79.13
CA GLY A 387 11.29 14.91 -78.89
C GLY A 387 11.13 15.85 -77.68
N GLY A 388 10.12 15.64 -76.83
CA GLY A 388 9.85 16.49 -75.67
C GLY A 388 10.72 16.20 -74.44
N ILE A 389 11.40 15.04 -74.39
CA ILE A 389 12.19 14.60 -73.23
C ILE A 389 13.43 13.82 -73.70
N ASN A 390 14.63 14.25 -73.30
CA ASN A 390 15.87 13.51 -73.54
C ASN A 390 16.06 12.45 -72.44
N GLN A 391 16.43 11.21 -72.81
CA GLN A 391 16.59 10.04 -71.91
C GLN A 391 17.63 10.20 -70.77
N ALA A 392 18.27 11.36 -70.62
CA ALA A 392 19.29 11.61 -69.62
C ALA A 392 18.74 12.01 -68.24
N ASP A 393 17.49 12.47 -68.12
CA ASP A 393 16.91 12.99 -66.85
C ASP A 393 15.93 12.01 -66.18
N SER A 394 16.41 10.80 -65.90
CA SER A 394 15.65 9.71 -65.27
C SER A 394 15.11 10.02 -63.86
N GLN A 395 15.66 11.03 -63.18
CA GLN A 395 15.26 11.45 -61.82
C GLN A 395 14.00 12.34 -61.82
N ALA A 396 13.82 13.17 -62.85
CA ALA A 396 12.61 13.99 -62.99
C ALA A 396 11.39 13.12 -63.37
N ILE A 397 11.64 12.06 -64.16
CA ILE A 397 10.61 11.10 -64.58
C ILE A 397 10.16 10.24 -63.39
N SER A 398 11.08 9.77 -62.54
CA SER A 398 10.71 9.03 -61.33
C SER A 398 9.99 9.90 -60.30
N ALA A 399 10.37 11.17 -60.14
CA ALA A 399 9.66 12.11 -59.28
C ALA A 399 8.22 12.37 -59.77
N LEU A 400 8.02 12.55 -61.08
CA LEU A 400 6.69 12.73 -61.67
C LEU A 400 5.84 11.45 -61.55
N ILE A 401 6.42 10.27 -61.77
CA ILE A 401 5.74 8.98 -61.60
C ILE A 401 5.41 8.71 -60.12
N THR A 402 6.30 9.06 -59.19
CA THR A 402 6.07 8.88 -57.75
C THR A 402 5.00 9.84 -57.25
N GLN A 403 4.95 11.07 -57.78
CA GLN A 403 3.88 12.03 -57.49
C GLN A 403 2.55 11.61 -58.11
N LEU A 404 2.56 10.91 -59.26
CA LEU A 404 1.36 10.34 -59.89
C LEU A 404 0.90 9.02 -59.22
N GLN A 405 1.79 8.24 -58.62
CA GLN A 405 1.44 6.96 -57.96
C GLN A 405 1.13 7.11 -56.45
N GLY A 406 1.64 8.15 -55.80
CA GLY A 406 1.42 8.43 -54.37
C GLY A 406 0.03 8.99 -54.03
N GLN A 407 -0.70 9.52 -55.02
CA GLN A 407 -2.11 9.89 -54.87
C GLN A 407 -3.00 8.73 -55.34
N GLN A 408 -3.31 7.81 -54.41
CA GLN A 408 -4.44 6.89 -54.56
C GLN A 408 -5.76 7.69 -54.54
N GLY A 409 -6.11 8.24 -55.69
CA GLY A 409 -7.20 9.18 -55.89
C GLY A 409 -6.80 10.11 -57.02
N GLY A 410 -6.92 9.62 -58.26
CA GLY A 410 -6.38 10.27 -59.44
C GLY A 410 -6.98 11.65 -59.70
N ILE A 411 -6.32 12.70 -59.22
CA ILE A 411 -6.62 14.09 -59.56
C ILE A 411 -6.56 14.29 -61.08
N PHE A 412 -5.66 13.58 -61.78
CA PHE A 412 -5.54 13.63 -63.23
C PHE A 412 -6.55 12.76 -63.99
N SER A 413 -7.20 11.79 -63.34
CA SER A 413 -8.11 10.86 -64.04
C SER A 413 -9.59 11.26 -63.95
N GLN A 414 -9.96 12.19 -63.06
CA GLN A 414 -11.33 12.73 -62.96
C GLN A 414 -11.35 14.23 -62.58
N PRO A 415 -10.84 15.14 -63.42
CA PRO A 415 -11.11 16.57 -63.23
C PRO A 415 -12.62 16.80 -63.28
N LEU A 416 -13.16 17.54 -62.30
CA LEU A 416 -14.58 17.92 -62.26
C LEU A 416 -14.96 18.74 -63.51
N ALA A 417 -14.05 19.61 -63.91
CA ALA A 417 -14.15 20.41 -65.12
C ALA A 417 -12.74 20.63 -65.69
N THR A 418 -12.64 20.66 -67.01
CA THR A 418 -11.43 21.08 -67.71
C THR A 418 -11.71 22.33 -68.53
N PHE A 419 -10.78 23.26 -68.58
CA PHE A 419 -10.89 24.48 -69.39
C PHE A 419 -9.57 24.82 -70.06
N GLY A 420 -9.61 25.57 -71.16
CA GLY A 420 -8.45 25.73 -72.04
C GLY A 420 -8.35 24.59 -73.06
N GLY A 421 -7.39 24.68 -73.99
CA GLY A 421 -7.26 23.74 -75.10
C GLY A 421 -5.80 23.53 -75.51
N GLY A 422 -5.46 22.32 -75.92
CA GLY A 422 -4.08 21.97 -76.27
C GLY A 422 -3.13 22.05 -75.07
N LEU A 423 -2.07 22.86 -75.17
CA LEU A 423 -1.05 23.01 -74.14
C LEU A 423 -1.51 23.80 -72.89
N THR A 424 -2.68 24.45 -72.96
CA THR A 424 -3.25 25.26 -71.87
C THR A 424 -4.45 24.61 -71.20
N LEU A 425 -4.64 23.29 -71.39
CA LEU A 425 -5.73 22.56 -70.77
C LEU A 425 -5.51 22.44 -69.26
N MET A 426 -6.33 23.11 -68.47
CA MET A 426 -6.32 23.08 -67.02
C MET A 426 -7.44 22.18 -66.50
N GLY A 427 -7.16 21.42 -65.44
CA GLY A 427 -8.14 20.66 -64.66
C GLY A 427 -8.49 21.36 -63.36
N LEU A 428 -9.77 21.33 -63.02
CA LEU A 428 -10.30 21.66 -61.70
C LEU A 428 -10.58 20.36 -60.95
N SER A 429 -10.02 20.22 -59.76
CA SER A 429 -10.43 19.19 -58.79
C SER A 429 -10.91 19.85 -57.51
N LEU A 430 -11.99 19.28 -56.95
CA LEU A 430 -12.46 19.57 -55.60
C LEU A 430 -12.02 18.43 -54.69
N ASP A 431 -11.85 18.73 -53.40
CA ASP A 431 -11.81 17.68 -52.39
C ASP A 431 -13.13 16.88 -52.39
N THR A 432 -13.15 15.75 -51.70
CA THR A 432 -14.33 14.87 -51.68
C THR A 432 -15.42 15.38 -50.74
N LEU A 433 -16.66 15.35 -51.22
CA LEU A 433 -17.85 15.58 -50.38
C LEU A 433 -18.06 14.35 -49.50
N ALA A 434 -17.99 14.52 -48.18
CA ALA A 434 -18.18 13.42 -47.23
C ALA A 434 -19.22 13.78 -46.17
N ALA A 435 -20.11 12.86 -45.85
CA ALA A 435 -21.01 12.98 -44.70
C ALA A 435 -20.37 12.28 -43.50
N GLN A 436 -20.36 12.93 -42.33
CA GLN A 436 -19.86 12.36 -41.09
C GLN A 436 -20.97 12.30 -40.03
N LEU A 437 -21.15 11.11 -39.47
CA LEU A 437 -22.09 10.82 -38.39
C LEU A 437 -21.38 9.89 -37.40
N SER A 438 -20.84 10.45 -36.33
CA SER A 438 -20.22 9.67 -35.26
C SER A 438 -20.75 10.06 -33.88
N LEU A 439 -20.98 9.03 -33.07
CA LEU A 439 -21.33 9.10 -31.66
C LEU A 439 -20.31 8.22 -30.93
N ASN A 440 -19.54 8.79 -30.03
CA ASN A 440 -18.61 8.07 -29.17
C ASN A 440 -18.96 8.39 -27.72
N GLU A 441 -19.13 7.37 -26.90
CA GLU A 441 -19.45 7.51 -25.48
C GLU A 441 -18.55 6.56 -24.68
N SER A 442 -17.92 7.07 -23.63
CA SER A 442 -17.06 6.31 -22.73
C SER A 442 -17.43 6.59 -21.27
N TRP A 443 -17.39 5.54 -20.45
CA TRP A 443 -17.56 5.61 -19.00
C TRP A 443 -16.41 4.88 -18.33
N VAL A 444 -15.84 5.52 -17.31
CA VAL A 444 -14.86 4.92 -16.41
C VAL A 444 -15.38 5.09 -14.99
N ARG A 445 -15.35 4.00 -14.21
CA ARG A 445 -15.67 4.01 -12.78
C ARG A 445 -14.53 3.34 -12.03
N ALA A 446 -13.94 4.04 -11.08
CA ALA A 446 -12.92 3.49 -10.19
C ALA A 446 -13.42 3.56 -8.74
N LEU A 447 -13.15 2.48 -8.00
CA LEU A 447 -13.41 2.36 -6.58
C LEU A 447 -12.11 1.88 -5.95
N ASP A 448 -11.47 2.73 -5.16
CA ASP A 448 -10.33 2.35 -4.35
C ASP A 448 -10.76 2.32 -2.88
N HIS A 449 -10.46 1.22 -2.20
CA HIS A 449 -10.69 1.04 -0.77
C HIS A 449 -9.35 0.76 -0.10
N ALA A 450 -9.00 1.58 0.89
CA ALA A 450 -7.76 1.45 1.65
C ALA A 450 -8.05 1.50 3.15
N THR A 451 -7.50 0.54 3.89
CA THR A 451 -7.60 0.47 5.35
C THR A 451 -6.23 0.75 5.96
N LEU A 452 -6.15 1.66 6.92
CA LEU A 452 -4.92 2.03 7.60
C LEU A 452 -5.12 2.00 9.11
N ARG A 453 -4.23 1.31 9.84
CA ARG A 453 -4.23 1.34 11.31
C ARG A 453 -3.09 2.23 11.81
N ALA A 454 -3.42 3.16 12.71
CA ALA A 454 -2.47 4.10 13.29
C ALA A 454 -2.66 4.19 14.81
N GLY A 455 -1.56 4.29 15.56
CA GLY A 455 -1.62 4.57 16.99
C GLY A 455 -1.88 6.05 17.25
N GLU A 456 -2.49 6.37 18.39
CA GLU A 456 -2.71 7.76 18.79
C GLU A 456 -1.42 8.59 18.78
N GLY A 457 -1.44 9.73 18.08
CA GLY A 457 -0.34 10.67 17.97
C GLY A 457 0.80 10.22 17.04
N SER A 458 0.69 9.05 16.41
CA SER A 458 1.71 8.51 15.49
C SER A 458 1.33 8.73 14.03
N ASP A 459 2.33 9.12 13.22
CA ASP A 459 2.18 9.22 11.76
C ASP A 459 2.12 7.82 11.15
N ALA A 460 1.10 7.55 10.36
CA ALA A 460 0.97 6.34 9.55
C ALA A 460 0.87 6.72 8.08
N THR A 461 1.66 6.05 7.22
CA THR A 461 1.71 6.31 5.79
C THR A 461 1.42 5.04 5.00
N PHE A 462 0.52 5.14 4.03
CA PHE A 462 0.17 4.08 3.10
C PHE A 462 0.37 4.57 1.67
N ARG A 463 1.08 3.79 0.86
CA ARG A 463 1.34 4.09 -0.54
C ARG A 463 0.99 2.90 -1.40
N MET A 464 0.06 3.09 -2.32
CA MET A 464 -0.33 2.11 -3.32
C MET A 464 -0.15 2.70 -4.70
N GLY A 465 0.63 2.06 -5.56
CA GLY A 465 0.94 2.66 -6.85
C GLY A 465 1.99 1.93 -7.68
N SER A 466 2.41 2.58 -8.76
CA SER A 466 3.49 2.13 -9.64
C SER A 466 4.46 3.29 -9.88
N ARG A 467 5.73 2.95 -10.14
CA ARG A 467 6.75 3.94 -10.52
C ARG A 467 6.81 4.06 -12.03
N TYR A 468 6.38 5.18 -12.57
CA TYR A 468 6.30 5.41 -14.00
C TYR A 468 7.57 6.10 -14.54
N PRO A 469 8.30 5.50 -15.49
CA PRO A 469 9.48 6.11 -16.07
C PRO A 469 9.12 7.17 -17.11
N ILE A 470 9.67 8.37 -16.96
CA ILE A 470 9.61 9.48 -17.90
C ILE A 470 10.99 9.64 -18.56
N VAL A 471 11.03 9.67 -19.89
CA VAL A 471 12.26 9.90 -20.64
C VAL A 471 12.58 11.39 -20.65
N ASN A 472 13.64 11.80 -19.96
CA ASN A 472 14.01 13.22 -19.83
C ASN A 472 14.90 13.70 -20.99
N ALA A 473 15.79 12.84 -21.46
CA ALA A 473 16.73 13.13 -22.54
C ALA A 473 17.22 11.82 -23.18
N SER A 474 17.56 11.87 -24.46
CA SER A 474 18.29 10.79 -25.13
C SER A 474 19.61 11.34 -25.66
N PHE A 475 20.74 10.81 -25.20
CA PHE A 475 22.06 11.21 -25.68
C PHE A 475 22.48 10.33 -26.85
N ALA A 476 22.63 10.92 -28.04
CA ALA A 476 23.19 10.26 -29.22
C ALA A 476 24.62 10.76 -29.44
N PRO A 477 25.67 9.92 -29.26
CA PRO A 477 27.04 10.41 -29.26
C PRO A 477 27.61 10.85 -30.62
N VAL A 478 26.90 10.68 -31.76
CA VAL A 478 27.34 11.13 -33.10
C VAL A 478 26.12 11.38 -34.01
N PHE A 479 26.18 12.38 -34.90
CA PHE A 479 25.18 12.70 -35.95
C PHE A 479 25.08 11.63 -37.06
N ASN A 480 24.90 10.35 -36.72
CA ASN A 480 24.72 9.29 -37.71
C ASN A 480 23.28 8.79 -37.63
N SER A 481 22.45 9.14 -38.61
CA SER A 481 21.12 8.53 -38.75
C SER A 481 21.28 7.09 -39.24
N SER A 482 20.32 6.22 -38.91
CA SER A 482 20.31 4.83 -39.38
C SER A 482 20.42 4.72 -40.91
N ALA A 483 19.88 5.71 -41.64
CA ALA A 483 19.97 5.81 -43.10
C ALA A 483 21.41 6.05 -43.61
N ILE A 484 22.20 6.89 -42.94
CA ILE A 484 23.59 7.19 -43.35
C ILE A 484 24.52 6.02 -43.02
N SER A 485 24.31 5.35 -41.88
CA SER A 485 25.09 4.17 -41.48
C SER A 485 24.89 2.97 -42.43
N GLN A 486 23.68 2.81 -42.99
CA GLN A 486 23.39 1.77 -44.00
C GLN A 486 24.09 2.04 -45.34
N VAL A 487 24.20 3.29 -45.76
CA VAL A 487 24.91 3.68 -47.01
C VAL A 487 26.42 3.53 -46.86
N LEU A 488 26.97 3.83 -45.68
CA LEU A 488 28.41 3.76 -45.41
C LEU A 488 28.91 2.37 -44.96
N GLN A 489 28.02 1.40 -44.72
CA GLN A 489 28.32 0.03 -44.23
C GLN A 489 29.25 -0.03 -43.00
N ASN A 490 29.38 1.06 -42.24
CA ASN A 490 30.38 1.18 -41.18
C ASN A 490 29.88 0.69 -39.80
N GLY A 491 28.61 0.27 -39.69
CA GLY A 491 28.04 -0.22 -38.42
C GLY A 491 28.12 0.78 -37.24
N SER A 492 28.44 2.04 -37.51
CA SER A 492 28.77 3.07 -36.51
C SER A 492 27.55 3.77 -35.91
N PHE A 493 26.35 3.27 -36.18
CA PHE A 493 25.13 3.74 -35.52
C PHE A 493 25.10 3.20 -34.07
N GLN A 494 25.18 4.12 -33.10
CA GLN A 494 24.82 3.81 -31.72
C GLN A 494 23.46 4.43 -31.42
N ALA A 495 22.51 3.59 -30.99
CA ALA A 495 21.21 4.05 -30.58
C ALA A 495 21.36 5.04 -29.40
N PRO A 496 20.60 6.15 -29.38
CA PRO A 496 20.65 7.11 -28.29
C PRO A 496 20.39 6.39 -26.95
N ILE A 497 21.18 6.72 -25.92
CA ILE A 497 20.96 6.18 -24.57
C ILE A 497 19.90 7.06 -23.90
N PRO A 498 18.70 6.55 -23.58
CA PRO A 498 17.69 7.31 -22.87
C PRO A 498 18.04 7.45 -21.39
N SER A 499 17.81 8.63 -20.83
CA SER A 499 17.82 8.92 -19.39
C SER A 499 16.39 8.97 -18.88
N PHE A 500 16.12 8.26 -17.78
CA PHE A 500 14.78 8.13 -17.19
C PHE A 500 14.71 8.79 -15.81
N SER A 501 13.62 9.49 -15.53
CA SER A 501 13.19 9.89 -14.18
C SER A 501 11.94 9.10 -13.81
N TYR A 502 11.80 8.70 -12.55
CA TYR A 502 10.63 7.93 -12.10
C TYR A 502 9.69 8.84 -11.33
N GLU A 503 8.41 8.82 -11.70
CA GLU A 503 7.33 9.46 -10.95
C GLU A 503 6.46 8.41 -10.27
N ASP A 504 6.14 8.63 -9.00
CA ASP A 504 5.25 7.76 -8.24
C ASP A 504 3.79 8.08 -8.60
N LEU A 505 3.10 7.11 -9.21
CA LEU A 505 1.68 7.18 -9.56
C LEU A 505 0.86 6.28 -8.63
N GLY A 506 -0.29 6.75 -8.17
CA GLY A 506 -1.19 6.02 -7.30
C GLY A 506 -1.66 6.86 -6.11
N LEU A 507 -2.13 6.16 -5.07
CA LEU A 507 -2.66 6.73 -3.84
C LEU A 507 -1.58 6.76 -2.75
N ASP A 508 -1.29 7.94 -2.22
CA ASP A 508 -0.47 8.16 -1.02
C ASP A 508 -1.37 8.78 0.06
N VAL A 509 -1.45 8.10 1.20
CA VAL A 509 -2.22 8.52 2.37
C VAL A 509 -1.26 8.64 3.53
N LYS A 510 -1.25 9.81 4.16
CA LYS A 510 -0.61 10.04 5.45
C LYS A 510 -1.66 10.51 6.44
N ALA A 511 -1.74 9.83 7.57
CA ALA A 511 -2.73 10.09 8.60
C ALA A 511 -2.08 10.11 9.99
N LYS A 512 -2.54 11.02 10.84
CA LYS A 512 -2.16 11.10 12.26
C LYS A 512 -3.43 11.29 13.10
N PRO A 513 -3.90 10.24 13.79
CA PRO A 513 -5.08 10.32 14.62
C PRO A 513 -4.76 10.79 16.05
N VAL A 514 -5.71 11.46 16.67
CA VAL A 514 -5.74 11.85 18.08
C VAL A 514 -7.12 11.47 18.60
N VAL A 515 -7.17 10.69 19.68
CA VAL A 515 -8.45 10.19 20.22
C VAL A 515 -8.82 11.05 21.42
N SER A 516 -10.00 11.64 21.38
CA SER A 516 -10.56 12.43 22.48
C SER A 516 -11.24 11.53 23.52
N SER A 517 -11.49 12.07 24.72
CA SER A 517 -12.16 11.32 25.80
C SER A 517 -13.64 10.97 25.50
N ASP A 518 -14.26 11.66 24.54
CA ASP A 518 -15.62 11.39 24.06
C ASP A 518 -15.66 10.39 22.89
N SER A 519 -14.55 9.73 22.58
CA SER A 519 -14.37 8.81 21.43
C SER A 519 -14.37 9.51 20.06
N SER A 520 -14.41 10.84 20.01
CA SER A 520 -14.15 11.55 18.75
C SER A 520 -12.68 11.39 18.36
N VAL A 521 -12.44 11.30 17.05
CA VAL A 521 -11.12 11.15 16.45
C VAL A 521 -10.78 12.42 15.69
N GLY A 522 -9.81 13.17 16.21
CA GLY A 522 -9.13 14.22 15.45
C GLY A 522 -8.13 13.60 14.50
N LEU A 523 -8.21 13.91 13.22
CA LEU A 523 -7.40 13.32 12.17
C LEU A 523 -6.69 14.42 11.38
N GLU A 524 -5.37 14.44 11.42
CA GLU A 524 -4.56 15.18 10.44
C GLU A 524 -4.28 14.27 9.25
N LEU A 525 -4.79 14.65 8.08
CA LEU A 525 -4.78 13.83 6.87
C LEU A 525 -4.11 14.58 5.70
N GLU A 526 -3.23 13.88 5.01
CA GLU A 526 -2.68 14.26 3.71
C GLU A 526 -2.94 13.11 2.73
N LEU A 527 -3.79 13.35 1.73
CA LEU A 527 -4.15 12.39 0.69
C LEU A 527 -3.71 12.93 -0.67
N ARG A 528 -2.98 12.10 -1.42
CA ARG A 528 -2.51 12.42 -2.77
C ARG A 528 -2.85 11.28 -3.71
N LEU A 529 -3.45 11.62 -4.84
CA LEU A 529 -3.74 10.68 -5.92
C LEU A 529 -3.14 11.20 -7.22
N ARG A 530 -2.19 10.43 -7.76
CA ARG A 530 -1.50 10.74 -9.01
C ARG A 530 -1.83 9.70 -10.07
N THR A 531 -2.30 10.13 -11.24
CA THR A 531 -2.65 9.25 -12.35
C THR A 531 -2.09 9.79 -13.66
N LEU A 532 -1.88 8.94 -14.67
CA LEU A 532 -1.60 9.42 -16.02
C LEU A 532 -2.86 10.10 -16.58
N ALA A 533 -2.74 11.34 -17.03
CA ALA A 533 -3.73 11.92 -17.92
C ALA A 533 -3.51 11.29 -19.30
N GLY A 534 -4.57 10.86 -19.97
CA GLY A 534 -4.49 10.15 -21.27
C GLY A 534 -3.91 10.97 -22.44
N GLN A 535 -3.36 12.15 -22.16
CA GLN A 535 -2.75 13.06 -23.11
C GLN A 535 -1.23 13.11 -22.89
N SER A 536 -0.48 13.26 -23.98
CA SER A 536 0.97 13.48 -23.92
C SER A 536 1.33 14.77 -24.66
N LEU A 537 2.25 15.55 -24.11
CA LEU A 537 2.76 16.78 -24.71
C LEU A 537 4.20 16.50 -25.16
N ASN A 538 4.47 16.57 -26.47
CA ASN A 538 5.78 16.21 -27.06
C ASN A 538 6.28 14.80 -26.69
N GLY A 539 5.38 13.83 -26.53
CA GLY A 539 5.71 12.46 -26.12
C GLY A 539 5.96 12.28 -24.62
N VAL A 540 5.83 13.34 -23.81
CA VAL A 540 5.84 13.27 -22.34
C VAL A 540 4.38 13.17 -21.84
N PRO A 541 4.00 12.09 -21.15
CA PRO A 541 2.65 11.95 -20.59
C PRO A 541 2.35 13.05 -19.56
N VAL A 542 1.14 13.58 -19.60
CA VAL A 542 0.66 14.52 -18.57
C VAL A 542 0.27 13.73 -17.33
N ILE A 543 0.63 14.19 -16.14
CA ILE A 543 0.25 13.57 -14.86
C ILE A 543 -0.86 14.40 -14.22
N ALA A 544 -2.00 13.78 -13.96
CA ALA A 544 -3.05 14.37 -13.15
C ALA A 544 -2.72 14.17 -11.65
N ASN A 545 -2.76 15.26 -10.88
CA ASN A 545 -2.51 15.24 -9.44
C ASN A 545 -3.74 15.77 -8.71
N ARG A 546 -4.26 15.02 -7.75
CA ARG A 546 -5.35 15.42 -6.86
C ARG A 546 -4.87 15.30 -5.43
N GLU A 547 -4.91 16.38 -4.66
CA GLU A 547 -4.31 16.44 -3.34
C GLU A 547 -5.25 17.11 -2.34
N TYR A 548 -5.35 16.53 -1.15
CA TYR A 548 -6.05 17.07 0.00
C TYR A 548 -5.12 17.07 1.22
N LYS A 549 -5.10 18.18 1.95
CA LYS A 549 -4.39 18.30 3.23
C LYS A 549 -5.23 19.07 4.22
N GLY A 550 -5.53 18.47 5.36
CA GLY A 550 -6.42 19.08 6.34
C GLY A 550 -6.43 18.36 7.68
N SER A 551 -7.12 18.98 8.64
CA SER A 551 -7.42 18.41 9.94
C SER A 551 -8.94 18.35 10.09
N ILE A 552 -9.47 17.20 10.48
CA ILE A 552 -10.90 16.93 10.62
C ILE A 552 -11.16 16.21 11.95
N ASN A 553 -12.27 16.51 12.61
CA ASN A 553 -12.73 15.76 13.78
C ASN A 553 -13.95 14.93 13.36
N LEU A 554 -13.92 13.65 13.68
CA LEU A 554 -14.90 12.66 13.26
C LEU A 554 -15.37 11.85 14.46
N ASP A 555 -16.63 11.44 14.48
CA ASP A 555 -17.12 10.52 15.49
C ASP A 555 -16.75 9.07 15.14
N ASP A 556 -16.58 8.22 16.16
CA ASP A 556 -16.22 6.80 15.97
C ASP A 556 -17.29 6.06 15.14
N GLY A 557 -16.87 5.46 14.04
CA GLY A 557 -17.71 4.74 13.09
C GLY A 557 -18.58 5.61 12.19
N GLU A 558 -18.49 6.95 12.26
CA GLU A 558 -19.26 7.84 11.39
C GLU A 558 -18.47 8.16 10.10
N PRO A 559 -19.02 7.82 8.92
CA PRO A 559 -18.40 8.16 7.65
C PRO A 559 -18.53 9.66 7.38
N ALA A 560 -17.43 10.30 6.99
CA ALA A 560 -17.42 11.69 6.58
C ALA A 560 -16.82 11.89 5.19
N VAL A 561 -17.44 12.80 4.43
CA VAL A 561 -16.92 13.23 3.13
C VAL A 561 -15.79 14.25 3.37
N VAL A 562 -14.58 13.88 2.95
CA VAL A 562 -13.38 14.71 3.17
C VAL A 562 -13.06 15.57 1.97
N ALA A 563 -13.30 15.05 0.77
CA ALA A 563 -13.14 15.78 -0.48
C ALA A 563 -14.20 15.34 -1.49
N SER A 564 -14.70 16.31 -2.26
CA SER A 564 -15.58 16.07 -3.41
C SER A 564 -15.22 17.06 -4.51
N SER A 565 -15.19 16.59 -5.75
CA SER A 565 -15.01 17.44 -6.94
C SER A 565 -15.93 16.98 -8.04
N ILE A 566 -16.56 17.94 -8.71
CA ILE A 566 -17.40 17.72 -9.88
C ILE A 566 -16.97 18.75 -10.92
N SER A 567 -16.54 18.29 -12.08
CA SER A 567 -16.14 19.11 -13.21
C SER A 567 -16.93 18.70 -14.44
N ARG A 568 -17.52 19.67 -15.13
CA ARG A 568 -18.21 19.48 -16.39
C ARG A 568 -17.62 20.42 -17.43
N SER A 569 -17.18 19.87 -18.56
CA SER A 569 -16.65 20.59 -19.70
C SER A 569 -17.50 20.31 -20.93
N GLU A 570 -17.88 21.36 -21.65
CA GLU A 570 -18.62 21.26 -22.91
C GLU A 570 -17.86 22.03 -23.98
N LEU A 571 -17.40 21.32 -25.01
CA LEU A 571 -16.73 21.90 -26.17
C LEU A 571 -17.62 21.75 -27.40
N LEU A 572 -18.10 22.88 -27.90
CA LEU A 572 -18.86 22.95 -29.14
C LEU A 572 -18.01 23.61 -30.22
N SER A 573 -17.76 22.87 -31.31
CA SER A 573 -17.14 23.37 -32.52
C SER A 573 -18.11 23.28 -33.69
N LEU A 574 -18.17 24.36 -34.47
CA LEU A 574 -18.99 24.46 -35.68
C LEU A 574 -18.09 24.90 -36.83
N GLY A 575 -17.87 24.01 -37.79
CA GLY A 575 -17.19 24.30 -39.06
C GLY A 575 -18.20 24.36 -40.20
N GLY A 576 -17.90 25.05 -41.30
CA GLY A 576 -18.80 25.05 -42.45
C GLY A 576 -18.55 26.18 -43.43
N VAL A 577 -19.38 26.24 -44.48
CA VAL A 577 -19.29 27.27 -45.51
C VAL A 577 -19.81 28.60 -44.96
N PRO A 578 -19.01 29.69 -45.02
CA PRO A 578 -19.45 31.02 -44.60
C PRO A 578 -20.77 31.44 -45.28
N GLY A 579 -21.69 32.01 -44.50
CA GLY A 579 -23.00 32.46 -44.98
C GLY A 579 -24.06 31.36 -45.04
N LEU A 580 -23.79 30.23 -45.71
CA LEU A 580 -24.75 29.13 -45.83
C LEU A 580 -25.04 28.44 -44.48
N GLY A 581 -24.07 28.45 -43.57
CA GLY A 581 -24.26 27.95 -42.21
C GLY A 581 -25.26 28.76 -41.36
N ALA A 582 -25.57 30.01 -41.71
CA ALA A 582 -26.51 30.84 -40.96
C ALA A 582 -27.98 30.64 -41.39
N ILE A 583 -28.23 30.00 -42.53
CA ILE A 583 -29.58 29.84 -43.10
C ILE A 583 -30.29 28.68 -42.38
N PRO A 584 -31.46 28.92 -41.76
CA PRO A 584 -32.27 27.86 -41.16
C PRO A 584 -32.60 26.77 -42.20
N GLY A 585 -32.43 25.50 -41.83
CA GLY A 585 -32.64 24.35 -42.72
C GLY A 585 -31.38 23.93 -43.50
N LEU A 586 -30.73 24.86 -44.20
CA LEU A 586 -29.48 24.61 -44.94
C LEU A 586 -28.25 24.41 -44.03
N ASN A 587 -28.28 24.97 -42.81
CA ASN A 587 -27.24 24.79 -41.80
C ASN A 587 -26.85 23.32 -41.57
N ARG A 588 -27.82 22.38 -41.62
CA ARG A 588 -27.56 20.94 -41.34
C ARG A 588 -26.67 20.24 -42.37
N ILE A 589 -26.62 20.76 -43.59
CA ILE A 589 -25.80 20.21 -44.69
C ILE A 589 -24.61 21.11 -45.02
N ALA A 590 -24.64 22.38 -44.62
CA ALA A 590 -23.56 23.34 -44.87
C ALA A 590 -22.57 23.47 -43.71
N THR A 591 -22.81 22.78 -42.59
CA THR A 591 -21.97 22.82 -41.38
C THR A 591 -21.66 21.43 -40.84
N THR A 592 -20.54 21.34 -40.13
CA THR A 592 -20.11 20.24 -39.29
C THR A 592 -20.17 20.67 -37.83
N ARG A 593 -20.93 19.95 -37.02
CA ARG A 593 -21.10 20.21 -35.59
C ARG A 593 -20.39 19.11 -34.81
N ASN A 594 -19.34 19.49 -34.10
CA ASN A 594 -18.64 18.63 -33.16
C ASN A 594 -18.96 19.09 -31.73
N LYS A 595 -19.59 18.23 -30.94
CA LYS A 595 -19.94 18.48 -29.55
C LYS A 595 -19.26 17.43 -28.67
N THR A 596 -18.40 17.86 -27.76
CA THR A 596 -17.78 17.01 -26.74
C THR A 596 -18.27 17.46 -25.37
N GLU A 597 -18.80 16.52 -24.60
CA GLU A 597 -19.17 16.69 -23.19
C GLU A 597 -18.25 15.79 -22.35
N GLU A 598 -17.66 16.32 -21.29
CA GLU A 598 -16.80 15.59 -20.35
C GLU A 598 -17.27 15.89 -18.92
N ASP A 599 -17.65 14.85 -18.18
CA ASP A 599 -18.07 14.89 -16.77
C ASP A 599 -17.08 14.09 -15.92
N ASP A 600 -16.48 14.75 -14.94
CA ASP A 600 -15.51 14.19 -13.99
C ASP A 600 -16.01 14.37 -12.56
N GLU A 601 -16.18 13.27 -11.83
CA GLU A 601 -16.60 13.26 -10.44
C GLU A 601 -15.60 12.49 -9.57
N LEU A 602 -15.27 13.06 -8.41
CA LEU A 602 -14.44 12.46 -7.36
C LEU A 602 -15.16 12.63 -6.02
N LEU A 603 -15.25 11.56 -5.25
CA LEU A 603 -15.73 11.56 -3.87
C LEU A 603 -14.78 10.75 -2.99
N VAL A 604 -14.33 11.34 -1.89
CA VAL A 604 -13.46 10.71 -0.90
C VAL A 604 -14.19 10.67 0.43
N ILE A 605 -14.40 9.46 0.96
CA ILE A 605 -15.06 9.19 2.23
C ILE A 605 -14.05 8.56 3.18
N ILE A 606 -14.08 8.98 4.44
CA ILE A 606 -13.26 8.39 5.49
C ILE A 606 -14.14 8.01 6.67
N THR A 607 -13.92 6.81 7.20
CA THR A 607 -14.60 6.29 8.38
C THR A 607 -13.54 5.87 9.42
N PRO A 608 -13.48 6.52 10.59
CA PRO A 608 -12.58 6.09 11.65
C PRO A 608 -13.23 4.99 12.51
N HIS A 609 -12.42 4.08 13.03
CA HIS A 609 -12.83 3.06 13.98
C HIS A 609 -11.80 2.95 15.11
N VAL A 610 -12.21 3.20 16.34
CA VAL A 610 -11.33 3.11 17.51
C VAL A 610 -11.28 1.66 18.00
N ALA A 611 -10.12 1.02 17.89
CA ALA A 611 -9.95 -0.41 18.15
C ALA A 611 -9.79 -0.77 19.64
N ASN A 612 -9.47 0.20 20.52
CA ASN A 612 -9.40 -0.01 21.97
C ASN A 612 -9.48 1.34 22.72
N LEU A 613 -10.58 1.63 23.40
CA LEU A 613 -10.72 2.73 24.36
C LEU A 613 -10.73 2.10 25.76
N GLU A 614 -9.58 2.08 26.44
CA GLU A 614 -9.62 1.83 27.89
C GLU A 614 -10.17 3.09 28.57
N PRO A 615 -11.18 2.98 29.46
CA PRO A 615 -11.73 4.14 30.15
C PRO A 615 -10.60 4.84 30.91
N ASN A 616 -10.44 6.13 30.63
CA ASN A 616 -9.49 6.99 31.32
C ASN A 616 -10.02 7.26 32.74
N GLN A 617 -9.86 6.28 33.64
CA GLN A 617 -10.03 6.51 35.07
C GLN A 617 -8.83 7.34 35.52
N ASN A 618 -9.05 8.63 35.78
CA ASN A 618 -8.10 9.50 36.45
C ASN A 618 -7.61 8.78 37.71
N THR A 619 -6.36 8.30 37.69
CA THR A 619 -5.80 7.57 38.82
C THR A 619 -5.26 8.62 39.78
N GLU A 620 -6.10 9.08 40.71
CA GLU A 620 -5.66 9.92 41.83
C GLU A 620 -4.77 9.09 42.75
N VAL A 621 -3.50 9.47 42.87
CA VAL A 621 -2.55 8.81 43.77
C VAL A 621 -2.37 9.67 45.01
N TRP A 622 -2.91 9.20 46.14
CA TRP A 622 -2.75 9.84 47.44
C TRP A 622 -1.42 9.45 48.06
N LEU A 623 -0.60 10.44 48.39
CA LEU A 623 0.59 10.25 49.22
C LEU A 623 0.16 10.26 50.69
N PRO A 624 0.64 9.32 51.53
CA PRO A 624 0.54 9.49 52.97
C PRO A 624 1.37 10.72 53.36
N ASN A 625 0.73 11.67 54.05
CA ASN A 625 1.37 12.87 54.58
C ASN A 625 2.41 12.53 55.65
#